data_AF-A0A318RWZ8-F1
#
_entry.id   AF-A0A318RWZ8-F1
#
_cell.length_a   1.000
_cell.length_b   1.000
_cell.length_c   1.000
_cell.angle_alpha   90.00
_cell.angle_beta   90.00
_cell.angle_gamma   90.00
#
_symmetry.space_group_name_H-M   'P 1'
#
loop_
_entity.id
_entity.type
_entity.pdbx_description
1 polymer ?
#
loop_
_entity_poly.entity_id
_entity_poly.type
_entity_poly.pdbx_seq_one_letter_code
_entity_poly.pdbx_strand_id
1 'polypeptide(L)'
;MFEGGDVEVQRAAGIGPANWLRPNELLRNCERSVAAQSYFEWVRYDSAAQLHRLVVAPLEDSPVGLRAVDPFAVCAAQLAAAQQITQQGAENYLTRALALRDRLPHVKQLLKGGQVAAHHIAEIVSRTDLIDGTEHMADIDRDIAEQLRRRGSWSKNRIRDMVDTMIMLRDPDL
;
A
#
# COMPACT_ATOMS: atom_id res chain seq x y z
N MET A 1 -25.63 0.36 20.55
CA MET A 1 -26.04 -0.95 19.99
C MET A 1 -25.05 -1.28 18.86
N PHE A 2 -23.88 -1.82 19.22
CA PHE A 2 -22.73 -2.03 18.31
C PHE A 2 -22.38 -3.52 18.18
N GLU A 3 -23.36 -4.42 18.26
CA GLU A 3 -23.10 -5.87 18.16
C GLU A 3 -23.28 -6.42 16.73
N GLY A 4 -23.62 -5.58 15.75
CA GLY A 4 -23.82 -6.00 14.36
C GLY A 4 -22.60 -5.90 13.44
N GLY A 5 -21.58 -5.12 13.81
CA GLY A 5 -20.44 -4.82 12.92
C GLY A 5 -19.37 -5.91 12.88
N ASP A 6 -19.12 -6.59 13.99
CA ASP A 6 -18.07 -7.61 14.10
C ASP A 6 -18.38 -8.87 13.29
N VAL A 7 -19.66 -9.23 13.15
CA VAL A 7 -20.09 -10.48 12.48
C VAL A 7 -19.95 -10.40 10.95
N GLU A 8 -20.11 -9.21 10.34
CA GLU A 8 -19.94 -9.03 8.89
C GLU A 8 -18.46 -9.01 8.47
N VAL A 9 -17.58 -8.40 9.28
CA VAL A 9 -16.12 -8.42 9.04
C VAL A 9 -15.57 -9.85 9.18
N GLN A 10 -16.07 -10.62 10.15
CA GLN A 10 -15.73 -12.04 10.36
C GLN A 10 -16.14 -12.92 9.16
N ARG A 11 -17.28 -12.62 8.51
CA ARG A 11 -17.76 -13.35 7.33
C ARG A 11 -16.99 -13.03 6.06
N ALA A 12 -16.53 -11.79 5.88
CA ALA A 12 -15.78 -11.39 4.68
C ALA A 12 -14.37 -12.02 4.57
N ALA A 13 -13.74 -12.34 5.71
CA ALA A 13 -12.39 -12.93 5.74
C ALA A 13 -12.35 -14.43 6.08
N GLY A 14 -13.50 -15.03 6.44
CA GLY A 14 -13.55 -16.42 6.90
C GLY A 14 -12.74 -16.68 8.17
N ILE A 15 -12.71 -15.69 9.08
CA ILE A 15 -11.98 -15.75 10.35
C ILE A 15 -13.03 -15.95 11.46
N GLY A 16 -13.04 -17.15 12.05
CA GLY A 16 -13.97 -17.51 13.14
C GLY A 16 -13.44 -17.16 14.53
N PRO A 17 -14.30 -17.15 15.57
CA PRO A 17 -13.89 -16.85 16.94
C PRO A 17 -12.93 -17.91 17.50
N ALA A 18 -11.88 -17.48 18.19
CA ALA A 18 -10.77 -18.35 18.61
C ALA A 18 -11.12 -19.41 19.67
N ASN A 19 -12.18 -19.18 20.46
CA ASN A 19 -12.52 -19.96 21.65
C ASN A 19 -12.91 -21.42 21.40
N TRP A 20 -13.21 -21.82 20.15
CA TRP A 20 -13.63 -23.18 19.79
C TRP A 20 -12.76 -23.83 18.71
N LEU A 21 -11.64 -23.19 18.35
CA LEU A 21 -10.79 -23.62 17.25
C LEU A 21 -9.62 -24.48 17.72
N ARG A 22 -9.31 -25.52 16.95
CA ARG A 22 -8.13 -26.36 17.12
C ARG A 22 -6.86 -25.58 16.72
N PRO A 23 -5.66 -26.00 17.16
CA PRO A 23 -4.41 -25.30 16.84
C PRO A 23 -4.19 -24.99 15.35
N ASN A 24 -4.48 -25.92 14.44
CA ASN A 24 -4.34 -25.69 13.00
C ASN A 24 -5.37 -24.71 12.44
N GLU A 25 -6.55 -24.61 13.06
CA GLU A 25 -7.58 -23.64 12.68
C GLU A 25 -7.21 -22.24 13.18
N LEU A 26 -6.63 -22.15 14.39
CA LEU A 26 -6.05 -20.91 14.91
C LEU A 26 -4.90 -20.41 14.03
N LEU A 27 -4.01 -21.31 13.59
CA LEU A 27 -2.94 -20.95 12.65
C LEU A 27 -3.49 -20.42 11.33
N ARG A 28 -4.48 -21.09 10.74
CA ARG A 28 -5.17 -20.63 9.52
C ARG A 28 -5.86 -19.28 9.73
N ASN A 29 -6.43 -19.03 10.91
CA ASN A 29 -6.97 -17.72 11.26
C ASN A 29 -5.88 -16.64 11.24
N CYS A 30 -4.70 -16.91 11.80
CA CYS A 30 -3.57 -15.98 11.75
C CYS A 30 -3.14 -15.70 10.31
N GLU A 31 -2.99 -16.75 9.48
CA GLU A 31 -2.65 -16.61 8.05
C GLU A 31 -3.68 -15.75 7.29
N ARG A 32 -4.98 -16.02 7.48
CA ARG A 32 -6.07 -15.25 6.86
C ARG A 32 -6.13 -13.82 7.36
N SER A 33 -5.85 -13.58 8.64
CA SER A 33 -5.82 -12.24 9.24
C SER A 33 -4.76 -11.37 8.58
N VAL A 34 -3.57 -11.92 8.31
CA VAL A 34 -2.49 -11.18 7.62
C VAL A 34 -2.89 -10.83 6.18
N ALA A 35 -3.51 -11.77 5.46
CA ALA A 35 -4.02 -11.50 4.12
C ALA A 35 -5.13 -10.43 4.14
N ALA A 36 -6.05 -10.49 5.11
CA ALA A 36 -7.12 -9.53 5.29
C ALA A 36 -6.59 -8.12 5.64
N GLN A 37 -5.59 -8.01 6.52
CA GLN A 37 -4.92 -6.74 6.81
C GLN A 37 -4.32 -6.10 5.56
N SER A 38 -3.69 -6.92 4.72
CA SER A 38 -3.10 -6.48 3.44
C SER A 38 -4.18 -5.99 2.47
N TYR A 39 -5.30 -6.71 2.37
CA TYR A 39 -6.45 -6.28 1.58
C TYR A 39 -7.05 -4.94 2.07
N PHE A 40 -7.26 -4.78 3.38
CA PHE A 40 -7.78 -3.52 3.93
C PHE A 40 -6.83 -2.35 3.70
N GLU A 41 -5.52 -2.58 3.82
CA GLU A 41 -4.54 -1.56 3.50
C GLU A 41 -4.54 -1.23 1.99
N TRP A 42 -4.73 -2.22 1.11
CA TRP A 42 -4.94 -1.98 -0.32
C TRP A 42 -6.17 -1.07 -0.56
N VAL A 43 -7.32 -1.35 0.09
CA VAL A 43 -8.52 -0.50 -0.02
C VAL A 43 -8.21 0.93 0.42
N ARG A 44 -7.48 1.10 1.52
CA ARG A 44 -7.14 2.41 2.07
C ARG A 44 -6.19 3.19 1.15
N TYR A 45 -5.20 2.54 0.52
CA TYR A 45 -4.35 3.17 -0.50
C TYR A 45 -5.14 3.50 -1.78
N ASP A 46 -5.97 2.58 -2.26
CA ASP A 46 -6.77 2.79 -3.49
C ASP A 46 -7.74 3.98 -3.33
N SER A 47 -8.39 4.05 -2.17
CA SER A 47 -9.29 5.16 -1.81
C SER A 47 -8.54 6.50 -1.71
N ALA A 48 -7.36 6.53 -1.08
CA ALA A 48 -6.55 7.74 -0.98
C ALA A 48 -6.07 8.23 -2.36
N ALA A 49 -5.65 7.32 -3.24
CA ALA A 49 -5.21 7.66 -4.59
C ALA A 49 -6.38 8.13 -5.48
N GLN A 50 -7.58 7.60 -5.27
CA GLN A 50 -8.81 8.06 -5.92
C GLN A 50 -9.25 9.43 -5.37
N LEU A 51 -9.17 9.65 -4.05
CA LEU A 51 -9.47 10.95 -3.44
C LEU A 51 -8.56 12.03 -4.02
N HIS A 52 -7.26 11.77 -4.11
CA HIS A 52 -6.32 12.68 -4.75
C HIS A 52 -6.72 13.00 -6.19
N ARG A 53 -7.10 12.00 -7.00
CA ARG A 53 -7.56 12.25 -8.37
C ARG A 53 -8.77 13.20 -8.41
N LEU A 54 -9.71 13.04 -7.49
CA LEU A 54 -10.93 13.86 -7.44
C LEU A 54 -10.71 15.26 -6.86
N VAL A 55 -9.74 15.42 -5.96
CA VAL A 55 -9.44 16.70 -5.28
C VAL A 55 -8.42 17.53 -6.06
N VAL A 56 -7.39 16.89 -6.63
CA VAL A 56 -6.25 17.58 -7.26
C VAL A 56 -6.46 17.88 -8.73
N ALA A 57 -6.97 16.92 -9.53
CA ALA A 57 -7.13 17.11 -10.98
C ALA A 57 -8.01 18.32 -11.37
N PRO A 58 -9.06 18.69 -10.62
CA PRO A 58 -9.84 19.90 -10.92
C PRO A 58 -9.12 21.24 -10.61
N LEU A 59 -8.01 21.21 -9.89
CA LEU A 59 -7.29 22.40 -9.41
C LEU A 59 -6.01 22.67 -10.19
N GLU A 60 -5.46 21.67 -10.89
CA GLU A 60 -4.32 21.84 -11.81
C GLU A 60 -4.65 22.89 -12.88
N ASP A 61 -3.76 23.88 -13.06
CA ASP A 61 -3.89 25.01 -14.00
C ASP A 61 -5.11 25.94 -13.83
N SER A 62 -5.85 25.83 -12.72
CA SER A 62 -6.92 26.79 -12.39
C SER A 62 -6.33 28.08 -11.76
N PRO A 63 -6.90 29.27 -12.04
CA PRO A 63 -6.56 30.50 -11.31
C PRO A 63 -6.76 30.39 -9.79
N VAL A 64 -7.62 29.47 -9.36
CA VAL A 64 -7.82 29.13 -7.94
C VAL A 64 -6.68 28.24 -7.44
N GLY A 65 -6.23 27.24 -8.21
CA GLY A 65 -5.10 26.37 -7.87
C GLY A 65 -3.78 27.13 -7.73
N LEU A 66 -3.53 28.11 -8.61
CA LEU A 66 -2.36 29.00 -8.56
C LEU A 66 -2.33 29.93 -7.32
N ARG A 67 -3.46 30.08 -6.62
CA ARG A 67 -3.60 30.91 -5.41
C ARG A 67 -3.94 30.08 -4.16
N ALA A 68 -4.17 28.79 -4.32
CA ALA A 68 -4.59 27.88 -3.26
C ALA A 68 -3.38 27.24 -2.58
N VAL A 69 -3.64 26.74 -1.36
CA VAL A 69 -2.75 25.77 -0.71
C VAL A 69 -2.58 24.58 -1.65
N ASP A 70 -1.35 24.05 -1.73
CA ASP A 70 -1.00 22.86 -2.51
C ASP A 70 -2.12 21.80 -2.45
N PRO A 71 -2.76 21.46 -3.59
CA PRO A 71 -3.86 20.49 -3.62
C PRO A 71 -3.50 19.13 -3.02
N PHE A 72 -2.23 18.73 -3.12
CA PHE A 72 -1.73 17.52 -2.47
C PHE A 72 -1.79 17.66 -0.94
N ALA A 73 -1.26 18.75 -0.38
CA ALA A 73 -1.34 19.05 1.05
C ALA A 73 -2.79 19.13 1.56
N VAL A 74 -3.71 19.70 0.76
CA VAL A 74 -5.15 19.72 1.08
C VAL A 74 -5.74 18.32 1.15
N CYS A 75 -5.44 17.46 0.17
CA CYS A 75 -5.86 16.06 0.18
C CYS A 75 -5.29 15.31 1.40
N ALA A 76 -4.01 15.52 1.71
CA ALA A 76 -3.36 14.93 2.87
C ALA A 76 -3.99 15.41 4.19
N ALA A 77 -4.39 16.68 4.29
CA ALA A 77 -5.08 17.20 5.48
C ALA A 77 -6.45 16.55 5.69
N GLN A 78 -7.21 16.30 4.61
CA GLN A 78 -8.47 15.56 4.69
C GLN A 78 -8.24 14.13 5.18
N LEU A 79 -7.20 13.46 4.69
CA LEU A 79 -6.81 12.11 5.15
C LEU A 79 -6.36 12.12 6.62
N ALA A 80 -5.57 13.13 7.03
CA ALA A 80 -5.11 13.28 8.41
C ALA A 80 -6.29 13.39 9.39
N ALA A 81 -7.27 14.23 9.07
CA ALA A 81 -8.48 14.39 9.87
C ALA A 81 -9.32 13.10 9.91
N ALA A 82 -9.53 12.44 8.76
CA ALA A 82 -10.34 11.22 8.68
C ALA A 82 -9.70 10.01 9.38
N GLN A 83 -8.37 9.93 9.38
CA GLN A 83 -7.62 8.78 9.92
C GLN A 83 -7.00 9.05 11.29
N GLN A 84 -7.17 10.25 11.84
CA GLN A 84 -6.63 10.67 13.15
C GLN A 84 -5.10 10.52 13.24
N ILE A 85 -4.40 10.92 12.18
CA ILE A 85 -2.93 10.91 12.10
C ILE A 85 -2.39 12.32 11.88
N THR A 86 -1.07 12.50 12.03
CA THR A 86 -0.42 13.78 11.75
C THR A 86 -0.48 14.11 10.26
N GLN A 87 -0.40 15.41 9.92
CA GLN A 87 -0.30 15.87 8.53
C GLN A 87 0.84 15.16 7.77
N GLN A 88 2.05 15.15 8.33
CA GLN A 88 3.19 14.43 7.76
C GLN A 88 2.92 12.93 7.56
N GLY A 89 2.21 12.31 8.50
CA GLY A 89 1.81 10.90 8.39
C GLY A 89 0.88 10.67 7.19
N ALA A 90 -0.08 11.58 6.97
CA ALA A 90 -0.99 11.52 5.85
C ALA A 90 -0.31 11.83 4.50
N GLU A 91 0.66 12.75 4.46
CA GLU A 91 1.47 13.02 3.25
C GLU A 91 2.30 11.81 2.86
N ASN A 92 2.98 11.18 3.82
CA ASN A 92 3.72 9.94 3.59
C ASN A 92 2.79 8.80 3.14
N TYR A 93 1.59 8.73 3.72
CA TYR A 93 0.57 7.75 3.34
C TYR A 93 0.10 7.97 1.90
N LEU A 94 -0.23 9.22 1.55
CA LEU A 94 -0.71 9.60 0.24
C LEU A 94 0.38 9.39 -0.82
N THR A 95 1.64 9.73 -0.54
CA THR A 95 2.78 9.45 -1.42
C THR A 95 2.88 7.96 -1.76
N ARG A 96 2.72 7.06 -0.78
CA ARG A 96 2.69 5.61 -1.02
C ARG A 96 1.48 5.17 -1.83
N ALA A 97 0.33 5.78 -1.60
CA ALA A 97 -0.90 5.52 -2.37
C ALA A 97 -0.70 5.84 -3.86
N LEU A 98 -0.09 6.98 -4.15
CA LEU A 98 0.23 7.42 -5.52
C LEU A 98 1.31 6.53 -6.13
N ALA A 99 2.38 6.20 -5.39
CA ALA A 99 3.41 5.28 -5.87
C ALA A 99 2.84 3.92 -6.30
N LEU A 100 1.95 3.33 -5.49
CA LEU A 100 1.25 2.08 -5.83
C LEU A 100 0.31 2.20 -7.03
N ARG A 101 -0.27 3.39 -7.26
CA ARG A 101 -1.15 3.65 -8.40
C ARG A 101 -0.37 3.84 -9.69
N ASP A 102 0.69 4.62 -9.63
CA ASP A 102 1.34 5.20 -10.82
C ASP A 102 2.55 4.39 -11.27
N ARG A 103 3.34 3.85 -10.34
CA ARG A 103 4.63 3.21 -10.66
C ARG A 103 4.80 1.78 -10.13
N LEU A 104 4.03 1.35 -9.13
CA LEU A 104 4.11 0.01 -8.53
C LEU A 104 2.79 -0.82 -8.64
N PRO A 105 2.14 -0.89 -9.83
CA PRO A 105 0.84 -1.57 -9.98
C PRO A 105 0.90 -3.10 -9.72
N HIS A 106 2.01 -3.77 -10.00
CA HIS A 106 2.16 -5.21 -9.73
C HIS A 106 2.31 -5.49 -8.24
N VAL A 107 3.10 -4.68 -7.50
CA VAL A 107 3.16 -4.75 -6.03
C VAL A 107 1.79 -4.43 -5.42
N LYS A 108 1.07 -3.43 -5.93
CA LYS A 108 -0.31 -3.11 -5.50
C LYS A 108 -1.25 -4.31 -5.64
N GLN A 109 -1.13 -5.07 -6.73
CA GLN A 109 -1.95 -6.27 -6.94
C GLN A 109 -1.61 -7.39 -5.95
N LEU A 110 -0.33 -7.54 -5.56
CA LEU A 110 0.05 -8.49 -4.51
C LEU A 110 -0.47 -8.07 -3.12
N LEU A 111 -0.54 -6.76 -2.85
CA LEU A 111 -1.09 -6.27 -1.59
C LEU A 111 -2.59 -6.61 -1.52
N LYS A 112 -3.31 -6.38 -2.62
CA LYS A 112 -4.73 -6.75 -2.76
C LYS A 112 -4.98 -8.23 -2.49
N GLY A 113 -4.13 -9.12 -3.03
CA GLY A 113 -4.26 -10.56 -2.85
C GLY A 113 -3.66 -11.10 -1.54
N GLY A 114 -3.09 -10.24 -0.68
CA GLY A 114 -2.48 -10.63 0.58
C GLY A 114 -1.15 -11.39 0.44
N GLN A 115 -0.50 -11.33 -0.72
CA GLN A 115 0.81 -11.96 -0.95
C GLN A 115 1.98 -11.11 -0.42
N VAL A 116 1.80 -9.79 -0.32
CA VAL A 116 2.75 -8.89 0.37
C VAL A 116 2.06 -8.25 1.56
N ALA A 117 2.72 -8.28 2.72
CA ALA A 117 2.19 -7.67 3.92
C ALA A 117 2.27 -6.13 3.85
N ALA A 118 1.23 -5.45 4.34
CA ALA A 118 1.10 -3.99 4.36
C ALA A 118 2.35 -3.25 4.87
N HIS A 119 3.02 -3.78 5.89
CA HIS A 119 4.18 -3.12 6.50
C HIS A 119 5.44 -3.08 5.61
N HIS A 120 5.51 -3.88 4.54
CA HIS A 120 6.62 -3.84 3.57
C HIS A 120 6.47 -2.73 2.54
N ILE A 121 5.26 -2.21 2.33
CA ILE A 121 4.98 -1.22 1.27
C ILE A 121 5.81 0.04 1.44
N ALA A 122 5.95 0.54 2.67
CA ALA A 122 6.74 1.74 2.93
C ALA A 122 8.21 1.58 2.52
N GLU A 123 8.82 0.40 2.73
CA GLU A 123 10.20 0.13 2.33
C GLU A 123 10.31 0.00 0.81
N ILE A 124 9.39 -0.74 0.18
CA ILE A 124 9.39 -0.94 -1.29
C ILE A 124 9.25 0.41 -2.00
N VAL A 125 8.29 1.25 -1.59
CA VAL A 125 8.09 2.60 -2.14
C VAL A 125 9.37 3.42 -1.96
N SER A 126 9.89 3.53 -0.74
CA SER A 126 11.07 4.35 -0.47
C SER A 126 12.31 3.92 -1.26
N ARG A 127 12.53 2.61 -1.44
CA ARG A 127 13.67 2.10 -2.22
C ARG A 127 13.53 2.31 -3.73
N THR A 128 12.32 2.56 -4.20
CA THR A 128 12.02 2.77 -5.62
C THR A 128 11.69 4.22 -5.96
N ASP A 129 11.88 5.17 -5.04
CA ASP A 129 11.59 6.59 -5.30
C ASP A 129 12.57 7.21 -6.31
N LEU A 130 13.84 6.79 -6.32
CA LEU A 130 14.87 7.35 -7.23
C LEU A 130 14.75 6.86 -8.68
N ILE A 131 13.96 5.81 -8.92
CA ILE A 131 13.76 5.22 -10.25
C ILE A 131 12.45 5.66 -10.91
N ASP A 132 11.68 6.53 -10.25
CA ASP A 132 10.43 7.03 -10.80
C ASP A 132 10.67 7.83 -12.09
N GLY A 133 9.82 7.63 -13.09
CA GLY A 133 9.96 8.24 -14.42
C GLY A 133 11.05 7.64 -15.33
N THR A 134 11.81 6.64 -14.87
CA THR A 134 12.76 5.90 -15.72
C THR A 134 12.03 4.90 -16.62
N GLU A 135 12.66 4.51 -17.74
CA GLU A 135 12.13 3.45 -18.61
C GLU A 135 12.10 2.06 -17.94
N HIS A 136 12.90 1.88 -16.88
CA HIS A 136 13.02 0.62 -16.16
C HIS A 136 11.97 0.40 -15.06
N MET A 137 11.25 1.44 -14.64
CA MET A 137 10.33 1.39 -13.49
C MET A 137 9.30 0.26 -13.60
N ALA A 138 8.67 0.09 -14.77
CA ALA A 138 7.66 -0.94 -14.99
C ALA A 138 8.24 -2.36 -14.92
N ASP A 139 9.46 -2.55 -15.44
CA ASP A 139 10.16 -3.84 -15.36
C ASP A 139 10.60 -4.15 -13.92
N ILE A 140 11.08 -3.14 -13.19
CA ILE A 140 11.48 -3.28 -11.78
C ILE A 140 10.28 -3.64 -10.90
N ASP A 141 9.12 -2.99 -11.07
CA ASP A 141 7.88 -3.36 -10.36
C ASP A 141 7.47 -4.82 -10.63
N ARG A 142 7.54 -5.26 -11.90
CA ARG A 142 7.26 -6.65 -12.27
C ARG A 142 8.22 -7.62 -11.59
N ASP A 143 9.52 -7.33 -11.63
CA ASP A 143 10.56 -8.20 -11.08
C ASP A 143 10.45 -8.28 -9.54
N ILE A 144 10.19 -7.16 -8.86
CA ILE A 144 9.89 -7.12 -7.42
C ILE A 144 8.68 -8.01 -7.11
N ALA A 145 7.59 -7.86 -7.86
CA ALA A 145 6.39 -8.66 -7.66
C ALA A 145 6.65 -10.16 -7.90
N GLU A 146 7.46 -10.53 -8.88
CA GLU A 146 7.85 -11.92 -9.11
C GLU A 146 8.64 -12.51 -7.94
N GLN A 147 9.56 -11.75 -7.33
CA GLN A 147 10.26 -12.19 -6.12
C GLN A 147 9.29 -12.37 -4.95
N LEU A 148 8.39 -11.42 -4.72
CA LEU A 148 7.44 -11.45 -3.62
C LEU A 148 6.41 -12.59 -3.73
N ARG A 149 6.11 -13.09 -4.93
CA ARG A 149 5.27 -14.28 -5.12
C ARG A 149 5.92 -15.56 -4.61
N ARG A 150 7.25 -15.61 -4.48
CA ARG A 150 7.98 -16.78 -3.97
C ARG A 150 7.73 -16.89 -2.47
N ARG A 151 7.41 -18.10 -2.01
CA ARG A 151 7.22 -18.36 -0.58
C ARG A 151 8.54 -18.16 0.17
N GLY A 152 8.51 -17.39 1.24
CA GLY A 152 9.67 -17.11 2.07
C GLY A 152 9.36 -16.11 3.17
N SER A 153 10.28 -16.00 4.14
CA SER A 153 10.23 -14.95 5.15
C SER A 153 10.88 -13.68 4.59
N TRP A 154 10.23 -12.55 4.78
CA TRP A 154 10.71 -11.24 4.36
C TRP A 154 10.96 -10.37 5.59
N SER A 155 12.23 -10.03 5.82
CA SER A 155 12.60 -8.97 6.76
C SER A 155 12.68 -7.64 6.01
N LYS A 156 12.67 -6.52 6.74
CA LYS A 156 12.90 -5.19 6.15
C LYS A 156 14.20 -5.15 5.33
N ASN A 157 15.30 -5.71 5.85
CA ASN A 157 16.57 -5.77 5.14
C ASN A 157 16.48 -6.66 3.91
N ARG A 158 15.82 -7.83 3.99
CA ARG A 158 15.66 -8.71 2.84
C ARG A 158 14.82 -8.07 1.72
N ILE A 159 13.81 -7.27 2.08
CA ILE A 159 13.04 -6.47 1.11
C ILE A 159 13.95 -5.45 0.42
N ARG A 160 14.73 -4.70 1.21
CA ARG A 160 15.70 -3.73 0.68
C ARG A 160 16.67 -4.39 -0.30
N ASP A 161 17.39 -5.43 0.16
CA ASP A 161 18.40 -6.11 -0.64
C ASP A 161 17.80 -6.69 -1.94
N MET A 162 16.57 -7.20 -1.85
CA MET A 162 15.85 -7.71 -3.02
C MET A 162 15.52 -6.59 -4.00
N VAL A 163 14.96 -5.47 -3.56
CA VAL A 163 14.64 -4.31 -4.42
C VAL A 163 15.91 -3.78 -5.07
N ASP A 164 16.97 -3.60 -4.29
CA ASP A 164 18.27 -3.09 -4.75
C ASP A 164 18.89 -3.99 -5.81
N THR A 165 18.77 -5.31 -5.63
CA THR A 165 19.21 -6.28 -6.63
C THR A 165 18.41 -6.13 -7.93
N MET A 166 17.08 -5.93 -7.85
CA MET A 166 16.26 -5.75 -9.05
C MET A 166 16.58 -4.44 -9.78
N ILE A 167 16.88 -3.37 -9.05
CA ILE A 167 17.32 -2.09 -9.62
C ILE A 167 18.67 -2.29 -10.34
N MET A 168 19.68 -2.83 -9.65
CA MET A 168 21.04 -3.03 -10.19
C MET A 168 21.07 -3.92 -11.44
N LEU A 169 20.16 -4.90 -11.54
CA LEU A 169 20.06 -5.76 -12.72
C LEU A 169 19.51 -5.04 -13.96
N ARG A 170 18.76 -3.96 -13.77
CA ARG A 170 18.09 -3.20 -14.84
C ARG A 170 18.83 -1.92 -15.19
N ASP A 171 19.35 -1.24 -14.18
CA ASP A 171 20.08 0.01 -14.29
C ASP A 171 21.31 -0.05 -13.38
N PRO A 172 22.46 -0.48 -13.93
CA PRO A 172 23.72 -0.58 -13.19
C PRO A 172 24.36 0.77 -12.83
N ASP A 173 23.86 1.89 -13.38
CA ASP A 173 24.46 3.22 -13.24
C ASP A 173 23.81 4.06 -12.12
N LEU A 174 22.82 3.50 -11.40
CA LEU A 174 22.10 4.10 -10.26
C LEU A 174 22.78 3.92 -8.89
#